data_AF-A0AAD9IQU4-F1
#
_entry.id   AF-A0AAD9IQU4-F1
#
_cell.length_a   1.000
_cell.length_b   1.000
_cell.length_c   1.000
_cell.angle_alpha   90.00
_cell.angle_beta   90.00
_cell.angle_gamma   90.00
#
_symmetry.space_group_name_H-M   'P 1'
#
loop_
_entity.id
_entity.type
_entity.pdbx_description
1 polymer ?
#
loop_
_entity_poly.entity_id
_entity_poly.type
_entity_poly.pdbx_seq_one_letter_code
_entity_poly.pdbx_strand_id
1 'polypeptide(L)'
;MVRDDVKHLGPVRTLCIKSHAAAAISSLEEYKYKQADDCVVLNGRGLTIATIYAVASRRSTKVAIEPRSVDKMQENVDYLSGKIQDGMVIYGVNTGYGASADVRSDDTVELQNSLIRFLNAGFGPTFPPELVPAVMLVRANSLSLGFSGIRPTTVQLLVSMLNADIIPVVPKRAR
;
A
#
# COMPACT_ATOMS: atom_id res chain seq x y z
N MET A 1 8.10 -35.07 -16.47
CA MET A 1 9.08 -33.98 -16.53
C MET A 1 8.34 -32.66 -16.39
N VAL A 2 8.28 -32.10 -15.18
CA VAL A 2 7.65 -30.79 -14.94
C VAL A 2 8.66 -29.71 -15.30
N ARG A 3 8.22 -28.61 -15.91
CA ARG A 3 9.09 -27.48 -16.23
C ARG A 3 9.46 -26.72 -14.95
N ASP A 4 10.75 -26.63 -14.63
CA ASP A 4 11.27 -25.79 -13.54
C ASP A 4 11.33 -24.30 -13.89
N ASP A 5 10.86 -23.91 -15.09
CA ASP A 5 11.00 -22.58 -15.71
C ASP A 5 10.21 -21.44 -15.01
N VAL A 6 9.51 -21.72 -13.91
CA VAL A 6 8.76 -20.69 -13.16
C VAL A 6 9.70 -19.94 -12.22
N LYS A 7 10.38 -18.92 -12.78
CA LYS A 7 11.48 -18.09 -12.22
C LYS A 7 11.26 -17.46 -10.83
N HIS A 8 10.11 -17.67 -10.18
CA HIS A 8 9.75 -17.12 -8.87
C HIS A 8 9.34 -18.18 -7.83
N LEU A 9 9.24 -19.47 -8.19
CA LEU A 9 8.87 -20.52 -7.22
C LEU A 9 9.99 -20.93 -6.26
N GLY A 10 11.26 -20.70 -6.61
CA GLY A 10 12.41 -21.03 -5.76
C GLY A 10 12.30 -20.45 -4.35
N PRO A 11 12.23 -19.11 -4.19
CA PRO A 11 12.07 -18.46 -2.89
C PRO A 11 10.80 -18.89 -2.14
N VAL A 12 9.70 -19.13 -2.85
CA VAL A 12 8.42 -19.58 -2.25
C VAL A 12 8.56 -20.98 -1.66
N ARG A 13 9.22 -21.92 -2.36
CA ARG A 13 9.53 -23.25 -1.83
C ARG A 13 10.36 -23.16 -0.54
N THR A 14 11.32 -22.23 -0.46
CA THR A 14 12.18 -22.04 0.73
C THR A 14 11.40 -21.63 1.99
N LEU A 15 10.35 -20.80 1.88
CA LEU A 15 9.53 -20.43 3.04
C LEU A 15 8.84 -21.65 3.67
N CYS A 16 8.38 -22.61 2.85
CA CYS A 16 7.63 -23.78 3.29
C CYS A 16 8.48 -24.92 3.87
N ILE A 17 9.80 -24.76 4.00
CA ILE A 17 10.70 -25.80 4.56
C ILE A 17 10.62 -25.83 6.10
N LYS A 18 10.26 -24.72 6.75
CA LYS A 18 10.09 -24.66 8.21
C LYS A 18 8.78 -25.34 8.63
N SER A 19 8.77 -26.00 9.78
CA SER A 19 7.53 -26.49 10.40
C SER A 19 6.62 -25.31 10.77
N HIS A 20 5.29 -25.52 10.74
CA HIS A 20 4.31 -24.49 11.11
C HIS A 20 4.57 -23.94 12.52
N ALA A 21 4.96 -24.79 13.47
CA ALA A 21 5.34 -24.38 14.82
C ALA A 21 6.53 -23.41 14.84
N ALA A 22 7.59 -23.68 14.07
CA ALA A 22 8.75 -22.80 13.98
C ALA A 22 8.41 -21.45 13.31
N ALA A 23 7.53 -21.46 12.29
CA ALA A 23 7.04 -20.23 11.67
C ALA A 23 6.18 -19.38 12.64
N ALA A 24 5.31 -20.02 13.41
CA ALA A 24 4.47 -19.36 14.42
C ALA A 24 5.31 -18.75 15.56
N ILE A 25 6.31 -19.49 16.07
CA ILE A 25 7.26 -19.00 17.09
C ILE A 25 8.01 -17.77 16.56
N SER A 26 8.62 -17.88 15.38
CA SER A 26 9.36 -16.78 14.74
C SER A 26 8.49 -15.54 14.50
N SER A 27 7.20 -15.72 14.20
CA SER A 27 6.25 -14.60 14.03
C SER A 27 5.88 -13.94 15.37
N LEU A 28 5.75 -14.74 16.44
CA LEU A 28 5.49 -14.24 17.79
C LEU A 28 6.71 -13.50 18.37
N GLU A 29 7.93 -13.96 18.06
CA GLU A 29 9.19 -13.30 18.41
C GLU A 29 9.34 -11.97 17.67
N GLU A 30 9.09 -11.94 16.34
CA GLU A 30 9.10 -10.70 15.56
C GLU A 30 8.06 -9.69 16.07
N TYR A 31 6.84 -10.13 16.38
CA TYR A 31 5.80 -9.28 16.97
C TYR A 31 6.23 -8.68 18.32
N LYS A 32 6.78 -9.50 19.23
CA LYS A 32 7.32 -9.02 20.52
C LYS A 32 8.44 -8.00 20.32
N TYR A 33 9.36 -8.27 19.39
CA TYR A 33 10.44 -7.36 19.05
C TYR A 33 9.88 -6.03 18.49
N LYS A 34 8.95 -6.07 17.53
CA LYS A 34 8.32 -4.87 16.94
C LYS A 34 7.29 -4.16 17.84
N GLN A 35 6.97 -4.71 19.01
CA GLN A 35 6.30 -3.98 20.09
C GLN A 35 7.27 -3.28 21.06
N ALA A 36 8.58 -3.58 20.99
CA ALA A 36 9.64 -2.94 21.78
C ALA A 36 10.57 -2.06 20.94
N ASP A 37 10.59 -2.25 19.62
CA ASP A 37 11.23 -1.38 18.63
C ASP A 37 10.29 -0.20 18.31
N ASP A 38 10.77 1.03 18.53
CA ASP A 38 9.99 2.24 18.35
C ASP A 38 9.69 2.57 16.87
N CYS A 39 10.34 1.93 15.88
CA CYS A 39 10.17 2.27 14.47
C CYS A 39 10.08 1.10 13.47
N VAL A 40 9.13 1.22 12.54
CA VAL A 40 8.99 0.39 11.33
C VAL A 40 9.26 1.24 10.09
N VAL A 41 10.32 0.93 9.37
CA VAL A 41 10.68 1.62 8.12
C VAL A 41 10.10 0.86 6.92
N LEU A 42 9.35 1.55 6.06
CA LEU A 42 8.71 1.01 4.87
C LEU A 42 9.58 1.23 3.63
N ASN A 43 9.83 0.17 2.87
CA ASN A 43 10.53 0.21 1.58
C ASN A 43 9.83 -0.59 0.46
N GLY A 44 8.57 -0.97 0.68
CA GLY A 44 7.77 -1.76 -0.24
C GLY A 44 8.03 -3.26 -0.22
N ARG A 45 8.93 -3.75 0.64
CA ARG A 45 9.27 -5.17 0.78
C ARG A 45 9.29 -5.57 2.25
N GLY A 46 9.43 -6.87 2.53
CA GLY A 46 9.68 -7.40 3.88
C GLY A 46 8.57 -7.27 4.93
N LEU A 47 7.50 -6.50 4.67
CA LEU A 47 6.40 -6.30 5.63
C LEU A 47 5.67 -7.63 5.93
N THR A 48 5.73 -8.07 7.18
CA THR A 48 5.15 -9.34 7.65
C THR A 48 3.79 -9.13 8.35
N ILE A 49 3.04 -10.22 8.56
CA ILE A 49 1.82 -10.21 9.39
C ILE A 49 2.14 -9.79 10.83
N ALA A 50 3.29 -10.19 11.37
CA ALA A 50 3.71 -9.85 12.73
C ALA A 50 3.99 -8.34 12.89
N THR A 51 4.72 -7.74 11.95
CA THR A 51 4.96 -6.29 11.90
C THR A 51 3.65 -5.51 11.68
N ILE A 52 2.76 -5.98 10.78
CA ILE A 52 1.44 -5.36 10.58
C ILE A 52 0.63 -5.35 11.87
N TYR A 53 0.56 -6.49 12.56
CA TYR A 53 -0.19 -6.61 13.81
C TYR A 53 0.44 -5.82 14.96
N ALA A 54 1.78 -5.71 15.03
CA ALA A 54 2.46 -4.87 16.02
C ALA A 54 2.03 -3.39 15.90
N VAL A 55 2.13 -2.80 14.70
CA VAL A 55 1.73 -1.40 14.45
C VAL A 55 0.22 -1.20 14.64
N ALA A 56 -0.61 -2.13 14.18
CA ALA A 56 -2.06 -2.02 14.28
C ALA A 56 -2.60 -2.18 15.73
N SER A 57 -1.90 -2.95 16.58
CA SER A 57 -2.26 -3.15 17.99
C SER A 57 -1.63 -2.12 18.94
N ARG A 58 -0.51 -1.48 18.56
CA ARG A 58 0.17 -0.45 19.37
C ARG A 58 0.39 0.85 18.59
N ARG A 59 -0.42 1.84 18.92
CA ARG A 59 -0.37 3.25 18.44
C ARG A 59 0.89 4.02 18.86
N SER A 60 1.78 3.39 19.64
CA SER A 60 3.10 3.91 20.01
C SER A 60 4.15 3.70 18.91
N THR A 61 4.17 2.53 18.26
CA THR A 61 5.18 2.15 17.26
C THR A 61 5.09 3.08 16.06
N LYS A 62 6.15 3.83 15.78
CA LYS A 62 6.18 4.79 14.67
C LYS A 62 6.49 4.11 13.34
N VAL A 63 6.03 4.75 12.28
CA VAL A 63 6.19 4.32 10.90
C VAL A 63 6.98 5.40 10.15
N ALA A 64 7.98 4.98 9.38
CA ALA A 64 8.78 5.84 8.52
C ALA A 64 8.84 5.26 7.09
N ILE A 65 9.31 6.05 6.12
CA ILE A 65 9.53 5.60 4.75
C ILE A 65 11.05 5.66 4.49
N GLU A 66 11.61 4.62 3.88
CA GLU A 66 13.00 4.59 3.42
C GLU A 66 13.24 5.80 2.46
N PRO A 67 14.29 6.62 2.64
CA PRO A 67 14.55 7.77 1.76
C PRO A 67 14.59 7.36 0.28
N ARG A 68 15.24 6.24 -0.02
CA ARG A 68 15.29 5.65 -1.37
C ARG A 68 13.93 5.22 -1.92
N SER A 69 12.90 5.07 -1.09
CA SER A 69 11.51 4.88 -1.55
C SER A 69 10.78 6.20 -1.80
N VAL A 70 11.15 7.29 -1.13
CA VAL A 70 10.73 8.65 -1.51
C VAL A 70 11.28 9.00 -2.89
N ASP A 71 12.57 8.73 -3.13
CA ASP A 71 13.24 8.99 -4.41
C ASP A 71 12.54 8.24 -5.58
N LYS A 72 12.37 6.91 -5.48
CA LYS A 72 11.68 6.11 -6.50
C LYS A 72 10.24 6.57 -6.77
N MET A 73 9.52 7.04 -5.74
CA MET A 73 8.16 7.57 -5.93
C MET A 73 8.20 8.86 -6.75
N GLN A 74 9.19 9.74 -6.52
CA GLN A 74 9.36 10.96 -7.30
C GLN A 74 9.80 10.65 -8.75
N GLU A 75 10.81 9.80 -8.95
CA GLU A 75 11.25 9.31 -10.27
C GLU A 75 10.06 8.80 -11.11
N ASN A 76 9.14 8.07 -10.48
CA ASN A 76 7.98 7.50 -11.14
C ASN A 76 6.87 8.51 -11.44
N VAL A 77 6.70 9.56 -10.62
CA VAL A 77 5.82 10.71 -10.89
C VAL A 77 6.35 11.52 -12.07
N ASP A 78 7.66 11.77 -12.12
CA ASP A 78 8.29 12.57 -13.18
C ASP A 78 8.24 11.81 -14.51
N TYR A 79 8.53 10.50 -14.51
CA TYR A 79 8.36 9.61 -15.66
C TYR A 79 6.91 9.60 -16.18
N LEU A 80 5.92 9.44 -15.29
CA LEU A 80 4.50 9.44 -15.68
C LEU A 80 4.07 10.79 -16.25
N SER A 81 4.52 11.89 -15.64
CA SER A 81 4.22 13.25 -16.11
C SER A 81 4.80 13.52 -17.50
N GLY A 82 6.04 13.10 -17.76
CA GLY A 82 6.65 13.14 -19.08
C GLY A 82 5.87 12.33 -20.12
N LYS A 83 5.43 11.10 -19.78
CA LYS A 83 4.62 10.28 -20.69
C LYS A 83 3.27 10.92 -21.05
N ILE A 84 2.62 11.61 -20.10
CA ILE A 84 1.39 12.36 -20.39
C ILE A 84 1.68 13.55 -21.32
N GLN A 85 2.80 14.25 -21.12
CA GLN A 85 3.25 15.35 -21.99
C GLN A 85 3.63 14.87 -23.41
N ASP A 86 4.19 13.67 -23.54
CA ASP A 86 4.42 12.99 -24.82
C ASP A 86 3.12 12.60 -25.57
N GLY A 87 1.94 12.87 -24.99
CA GLY A 87 0.64 12.49 -25.53
C GLY A 87 0.25 11.02 -25.30
N MET A 88 0.91 10.32 -24.38
CA MET A 88 0.58 8.92 -24.08
C MET A 88 -0.81 8.82 -23.43
N VAL A 89 -1.62 7.90 -23.95
CA VAL A 89 -2.94 7.55 -23.41
C VAL A 89 -2.78 6.49 -22.33
N ILE A 90 -3.24 6.75 -21.12
CA ILE A 90 -3.01 5.93 -19.93
C ILE A 90 -4.33 5.76 -19.16
N TYR A 91 -4.79 4.50 -19.09
CA TYR A 91 -6.06 4.11 -18.48
C TYR A 91 -6.20 4.64 -17.05
N GLY A 92 -7.33 5.30 -16.76
CA GLY A 92 -7.64 5.86 -15.44
C GLY A 92 -6.78 7.06 -15.01
N VAL A 93 -5.91 7.56 -15.89
CA VAL A 93 -5.06 8.74 -15.64
C VAL A 93 -5.50 9.92 -16.51
N ASN A 94 -5.57 9.72 -17.82
CA ASN A 94 -6.18 10.64 -18.79
C ASN A 94 -7.31 9.97 -19.63
N THR A 95 -7.81 8.82 -19.16
CA THR A 95 -9.05 8.20 -19.66
C THR A 95 -9.95 7.76 -18.51
N GLY A 96 -11.22 7.49 -18.80
CA GLY A 96 -12.21 7.01 -17.85
C GLY A 96 -11.94 5.62 -17.28
N TYR A 97 -12.93 5.08 -16.56
CA TYR A 97 -12.78 3.89 -15.72
C TYR A 97 -13.84 2.84 -16.08
N GLY A 98 -13.44 1.57 -16.14
CA GLY A 98 -14.35 0.47 -16.47
C GLY A 98 -15.04 0.69 -17.82
N ALA A 99 -16.38 0.86 -17.81
CA ALA A 99 -17.17 1.08 -19.02
C ALA A 99 -16.90 2.40 -19.75
N SER A 100 -16.18 3.36 -19.14
CA SER A 100 -15.73 4.59 -19.81
C SER A 100 -14.24 4.63 -20.15
N ALA A 101 -13.56 3.48 -20.16
CA ALA A 101 -12.11 3.36 -20.41
C ALA A 101 -11.61 4.05 -21.70
N ASP A 102 -12.43 4.06 -22.75
CA ASP A 102 -12.10 4.66 -24.06
C ASP A 102 -12.29 6.18 -24.11
N VAL A 103 -13.00 6.77 -23.14
CA VAL A 103 -13.27 8.21 -23.06
C VAL A 103 -12.03 8.91 -22.50
N ARG A 104 -11.45 9.85 -23.25
CA ARG A 104 -10.30 10.66 -22.82
C ARG A 104 -10.77 11.91 -22.04
N SER A 105 -9.93 12.41 -21.13
CA SER A 105 -10.13 13.69 -20.45
C SER A 105 -8.80 14.45 -20.33
N ASP A 106 -8.79 15.70 -20.79
CA ASP A 106 -7.67 16.62 -20.58
C ASP A 106 -7.71 17.24 -19.16
N ASP A 107 -8.91 17.40 -18.59
CA ASP A 107 -9.06 17.62 -17.15
C ASP A 107 -8.88 16.30 -16.41
N THR A 108 -7.62 16.02 -16.08
CA THR A 108 -7.24 14.87 -15.26
C THR A 108 -7.58 15.07 -13.78
N VAL A 109 -7.75 16.30 -13.29
CA VAL A 109 -8.01 16.58 -11.87
C VAL A 109 -9.46 16.26 -11.54
N GLU A 110 -10.41 16.76 -12.32
CA GLU A 110 -11.83 16.49 -12.09
C GLU A 110 -12.23 15.06 -12.45
N LEU A 111 -11.47 14.39 -13.33
CA LEU A 111 -11.53 12.94 -13.56
C LEU A 111 -11.22 12.16 -12.26
N GLN A 112 -10.10 12.43 -11.58
CA GLN A 112 -9.76 11.77 -10.31
C GLN A 112 -10.74 12.16 -9.19
N ASN A 113 -11.18 13.42 -9.12
CA ASN A 113 -12.21 13.84 -8.16
C ASN A 113 -13.50 13.03 -8.33
N SER A 114 -13.93 12.85 -9.58
CA SER A 114 -15.14 12.09 -9.93
C SER A 114 -15.03 10.62 -9.55
N LEU A 115 -13.84 10.00 -9.69
CA LEU A 115 -13.58 8.66 -9.19
C LEU A 115 -13.79 8.57 -7.67
N ILE A 116 -13.23 9.51 -6.89
CA ILE A 116 -13.39 9.51 -5.43
C ILE A 116 -14.86 9.70 -5.03
N ARG A 117 -15.60 10.60 -5.69
CA ARG A 117 -17.05 10.78 -5.45
C ARG A 117 -17.86 9.53 -5.79
N PHE A 118 -17.52 8.83 -6.88
CA PHE A 118 -18.17 7.59 -7.30
C PHE A 118 -17.90 6.42 -6.35
N LEU A 119 -16.65 6.26 -5.88
CA LEU A 119 -16.25 5.18 -4.97
C LEU A 119 -16.73 5.38 -3.52
N ASN A 120 -17.13 6.60 -3.14
CA ASN A 120 -17.72 6.92 -1.83
C ASN A 120 -19.18 6.41 -1.67
N ALA A 121 -19.47 5.22 -2.18
CA ALA A 121 -20.77 4.53 -2.09
C ALA A 121 -20.85 3.51 -0.93
N GLY A 122 -20.05 3.72 0.13
CA GLY A 122 -19.98 2.84 1.30
C GLY A 122 -21.15 3.03 2.27
N PHE A 123 -21.66 1.95 2.87
CA PHE A 123 -22.82 1.99 3.77
C PHE A 123 -22.80 0.93 4.89
N GLY A 124 -23.66 1.14 5.89
CA GLY A 124 -23.84 0.21 7.01
C GLY A 124 -22.73 0.27 8.07
N PRO A 125 -22.54 -0.80 8.86
CA PRO A 125 -21.54 -0.82 9.93
C PRO A 125 -20.11 -0.62 9.44
N THR A 126 -19.29 0.07 10.21
CA THR A 126 -17.89 0.38 9.88
C THR A 126 -16.93 -0.74 10.28
N PHE A 127 -15.72 -0.74 9.73
CA PHE A 127 -14.61 -1.55 10.23
C PHE A 127 -14.21 -1.09 11.64
N PRO A 128 -13.81 -2.02 12.52
CA PRO A 128 -13.30 -1.67 13.84
C PRO A 128 -11.93 -0.96 13.69
N PRO A 129 -11.60 -0.01 14.58
CA PRO A 129 -10.51 0.94 14.36
C PRO A 129 -9.12 0.30 14.40
N GLU A 130 -8.96 -0.97 14.79
CA GLU A 130 -7.70 -1.71 14.77
C GLU A 130 -7.38 -2.27 13.37
N LEU A 131 -8.38 -2.50 12.51
CA LEU A 131 -8.17 -3.04 11.17
C LEU A 131 -7.77 -1.95 10.14
N VAL A 132 -8.25 -0.72 10.30
CA VAL A 132 -7.96 0.35 9.34
C VAL A 132 -6.47 0.76 9.32
N PRO A 133 -5.76 0.90 10.46
CA PRO A 133 -4.30 1.10 10.48
C PRO A 133 -3.51 0.02 9.74
N ALA A 134 -3.92 -1.26 9.85
CA ALA A 134 -3.29 -2.35 9.11
C ALA A 134 -3.42 -2.16 7.59
N VAL A 135 -4.60 -1.75 7.11
CA VAL A 135 -4.84 -1.43 5.69
C VAL A 135 -4.03 -0.21 5.24
N MET A 136 -4.00 0.85 6.05
CA MET A 136 -3.20 2.06 5.78
C MET A 136 -1.70 1.75 5.69
N LEU A 137 -1.17 0.93 6.61
CA LEU A 137 0.25 0.52 6.65
C LEU A 137 0.61 -0.33 5.42
N VAL A 138 -0.20 -1.34 5.10
CA VAL A 138 -0.02 -2.18 3.90
C VAL A 138 -0.05 -1.31 2.65
N ARG A 139 -0.99 -0.36 2.54
CA ARG A 139 -1.07 0.56 1.39
C ARG A 139 0.15 1.48 1.30
N ALA A 140 0.58 2.08 2.41
CA ALA A 140 1.78 2.92 2.46
C ALA A 140 3.03 2.15 2.01
N ASN A 141 3.18 0.90 2.47
CA ASN A 141 4.27 0.04 2.05
C ASN A 141 4.19 -0.28 0.55
N SER A 142 3.04 -0.75 0.05
CA SER A 142 2.87 -1.07 -1.38
C SER A 142 3.20 0.11 -2.31
N LEU A 143 2.83 1.34 -1.92
CA LEU A 143 3.16 2.55 -2.67
C LEU A 143 4.65 2.89 -2.61
N SER A 144 5.32 2.60 -1.48
CA SER A 144 6.76 2.78 -1.27
C SER A 144 7.65 1.90 -2.19
N LEU A 145 7.07 1.03 -3.03
CA LEU A 145 7.81 0.40 -4.13
C LEU A 145 8.23 1.38 -5.24
N GLY A 146 7.50 2.50 -5.42
CA GLY A 146 7.80 3.49 -6.47
C GLY A 146 7.33 3.13 -7.88
N PHE A 147 6.22 2.39 -8.01
CA PHE A 147 5.65 1.99 -9.32
C PHE A 147 4.16 2.38 -9.48
N SER A 148 3.73 3.47 -8.85
CA SER A 148 2.30 3.80 -8.72
C SER A 148 1.92 5.24 -9.10
N GLY A 149 2.83 6.01 -9.69
CA GLY A 149 2.59 7.41 -10.11
C GLY A 149 2.19 8.35 -8.96
N ILE A 150 2.45 7.97 -7.71
CA ILE A 150 1.96 8.67 -6.53
C ILE A 150 3.01 9.65 -5.99
N ARG A 151 2.58 10.87 -5.66
CA ARG A 151 3.45 11.87 -5.02
C ARG A 151 3.92 11.35 -3.66
N PRO A 152 5.22 11.45 -3.31
CA PRO A 152 5.72 11.00 -2.01
C PRO A 152 4.99 11.64 -0.84
N THR A 153 4.59 12.91 -0.98
CA THR A 153 3.84 13.68 0.03
C THR A 153 2.50 13.04 0.42
N THR A 154 1.81 12.37 -0.51
CA THR A 154 0.55 11.66 -0.20
C THR A 154 0.81 10.43 0.69
N VAL A 155 1.93 9.73 0.48
CA VAL A 155 2.31 8.56 1.28
C VAL A 155 2.88 8.99 2.64
N GLN A 156 3.65 10.08 2.66
CA GLN A 156 4.10 10.74 3.89
C GLN A 156 2.92 11.23 4.75
N LEU A 157 1.86 11.78 4.15
CA LEU A 157 0.62 12.13 4.86
C LEU A 157 -0.07 10.90 5.45
N LEU A 158 -0.21 9.81 4.69
CA LEU A 158 -0.78 8.55 5.18
C LEU A 158 -0.01 7.96 6.37
N VAL A 159 1.33 8.04 6.33
CA VAL A 159 2.22 7.65 7.43
C VAL A 159 2.13 8.63 8.61
N SER A 160 1.95 9.92 8.36
CA SER A 160 1.75 10.94 9.40
C SER A 160 0.43 10.73 10.14
N MET A 161 -0.64 10.39 9.42
CA MET A 161 -1.93 10.01 10.00
C MET A 161 -1.82 8.77 10.89
N LEU A 162 -1.09 7.72 10.45
CA LEU A 162 -0.78 6.56 11.28
C LEU A 162 -0.02 6.95 12.57
N ASN A 163 1.04 7.75 12.43
CA ASN A 163 1.88 8.19 13.55
C ASN A 163 1.16 9.09 14.57
N ALA A 164 0.06 9.73 14.14
CA ALA A 164 -0.78 10.62 14.94
C ALA A 164 -2.13 10.00 15.34
N ASP A 165 -2.34 8.69 15.08
CA ASP A 165 -3.58 7.95 15.39
C ASP A 165 -4.87 8.51 14.71
N ILE A 166 -4.70 9.16 13.55
CA ILE A 166 -5.79 9.73 12.76
C ILE A 166 -6.33 8.67 11.80
N ILE A 167 -7.32 7.90 12.28
CA ILE A 167 -7.87 6.73 11.58
C ILE A 167 -9.15 7.12 10.80
N PRO A 168 -9.22 6.92 9.48
CA PRO A 168 -10.41 7.22 8.69
C PRO A 168 -11.53 6.20 8.94
N VAL A 169 -12.78 6.66 8.86
CA VAL A 169 -13.96 5.80 9.03
C VAL A 169 -14.27 5.06 7.72
N VAL A 170 -14.17 3.72 7.74
CA VAL A 170 -14.37 2.88 6.55
C VAL A 170 -15.61 1.98 6.73
N PRO A 171 -16.65 2.07 5.88
CA PRO A 171 -17.80 1.14 5.88
C PRO A 171 -17.40 -0.30 5.49
N LYS A 172 -18.08 -1.31 6.06
CA LYS A 172 -17.86 -2.73 5.73
C LYS A 172 -18.49 -3.19 4.41
N ARG A 173 -19.29 -2.34 3.76
CA ARG A 173 -20.02 -2.64 2.52
C ARG A 173 -19.97 -1.43 1.59
N ALA A 174 -19.94 -1.68 0.30
CA ALA A 174 -20.18 -0.71 -0.76
C ALA A 174 -21.31 -1.20 -1.67
N ARG A 175 -21.86 -0.30 -2.48
CA ARG A 175 -22.86 -0.60 -3.50
C ARG A 175 -22.28 -1.34 -4.70
#